data_AF-A0A6J1RD55-F1
#
_entry.id   AF-A0A6J1RD55-F1
#
_cell.length_a   1.000
_cell.length_b   1.000
_cell.length_c   1.000
_cell.angle_alpha   90.00
_cell.angle_beta   90.00
_cell.angle_gamma   90.00
#
_symmetry.space_group_name_H-M   'P 1'
#
loop_
_entity.id
_entity.type
_entity.pdbx_description
1 polymer ?
#
loop_
_entity_poly.entity_id
_entity_poly.type
_entity_poly.pdbx_seq_one_letter_code
_entity_poly.pdbx_strand_id
1 'polypeptide(L)'
;MDFFSSTRDPHSFAIPELARVIDTNLELIVNFDRRILEGTATLTITRRPLINQIILDSLGLKIIHVTNAFDGTRLHHHVQFNLAFGSSLCVNLPLTSDTTGCIIKIKYETTPHSPALYWLTPAQTAYGRHPFLLSKNKLIYARTWFPCQDTPAVKFTYSAKISVEKCYRVLMSALSHRIERGMERDAYIFRQEQPVPSYAVVIAVGSLWIRKLNERTSIFAENYIFHSTYNDNFYTDTVIEEMLRYAELYLCGPYHWGRYDICLLPPSIADFEIECPCVTFISPFLISGDRSYVCNLLARNISQSWAGNLVTCENYQHLWLNKSFSLFISRKIKRHFLYHERIDVYLQKEGLQNMNSLFQKPKNVWDTQKYLRCLLPNLEYSSPDTATKYVPYERGYFLLCHLENILGGPTLFEPFLQSYFSVFACRSINTAVFKTYLYQQFPDRVALLDGVDWDSWFSNISSIPIMPELSGTSAWEESCFKLVESWMNWDSNNEIPETTDENNLCDVQKIILLKYLYSFHKSLTIIKLNSLNNRFFIQNEEIKFLWILLCIKVRWTDKLQLALDFATENCSPNYACPIFQHLYEWEEKHPIMIEEYNRKQEKMWYKTQKKIYKIIYPNIYL
;
A
#
# COMPACT_ATOMS: atom_id res chain seq x y z
N MET A 1 -35.94 16.67 -6.51
CA MET A 1 -34.83 16.95 -5.57
C MET A 1 -33.57 16.52 -6.28
N ASP A 2 -32.70 17.47 -6.62
CA ASP A 2 -31.49 17.25 -7.41
C ASP A 2 -30.48 16.40 -6.64
N PHE A 3 -30.39 15.10 -6.96
CA PHE A 3 -29.46 14.14 -6.32
C PHE A 3 -28.10 14.03 -7.02
N PHE A 4 -27.73 15.00 -7.86
CA PHE A 4 -26.46 15.03 -8.61
C PHE A 4 -25.55 16.20 -8.21
N SER A 5 -25.49 16.60 -6.95
CA SER A 5 -24.35 17.40 -6.48
C SER A 5 -23.18 16.44 -6.18
N SER A 6 -22.26 16.25 -7.14
CA SER A 6 -20.94 15.71 -6.76
C SER A 6 -20.38 16.64 -5.69
N THR A 7 -20.06 16.08 -4.53
CA THR A 7 -19.38 16.86 -3.51
C THR A 7 -17.98 17.11 -4.01
N ARG A 8 -17.64 18.40 -4.20
CA ARG A 8 -16.29 18.81 -4.64
C ARG A 8 -15.25 18.12 -3.76
N ASP A 9 -14.21 17.55 -4.38
CA ASP A 9 -13.11 16.94 -3.64
C ASP A 9 -12.40 18.02 -2.80
N PRO A 10 -12.43 17.94 -1.46
CA PRO A 10 -11.82 18.96 -0.61
C PRO A 10 -10.29 19.03 -0.72
N HIS A 11 -9.66 18.00 -1.30
CA HIS A 11 -8.22 17.90 -1.38
C HIS A 11 -7.65 18.35 -2.73
N SER A 12 -8.48 18.74 -3.70
CA SER A 12 -8.06 19.21 -5.02
C SER A 12 -8.67 20.56 -5.37
N PHE A 13 -7.86 21.41 -6.01
CA PHE A 13 -8.32 22.69 -6.56
C PHE A 13 -9.04 22.52 -7.91
N ALA A 14 -8.86 21.37 -8.56
CA ALA A 14 -9.42 21.08 -9.86
C ALA A 14 -10.96 21.17 -9.85
N ILE A 15 -11.52 21.48 -11.02
CA ILE A 15 -12.97 21.48 -11.25
C ILE A 15 -13.24 20.64 -12.51
N PRO A 16 -13.18 19.30 -12.40
CA PRO A 16 -13.26 18.38 -13.54
C PRO A 16 -14.58 18.43 -14.32
N GLU A 17 -15.61 19.04 -13.73
CA GLU A 17 -16.91 19.28 -14.35
C GLU A 17 -16.84 20.37 -15.43
N LEU A 18 -15.87 21.29 -15.33
CA LEU A 18 -15.67 22.40 -16.28
C LEU A 18 -14.58 22.10 -17.30
N ALA A 19 -13.43 21.59 -16.85
CA ALA A 19 -12.31 21.19 -17.68
C ALA A 19 -11.60 19.99 -17.06
N ARG A 20 -11.36 18.94 -17.85
CA ARG A 20 -10.87 17.64 -17.41
C ARG A 20 -9.70 17.18 -18.26
N VAL A 21 -8.63 16.73 -17.60
CA VAL A 21 -7.52 16.03 -18.27
C VAL A 21 -7.97 14.60 -18.61
N ILE A 22 -7.81 14.20 -19.87
CA ILE A 22 -8.16 12.85 -20.36
C ILE A 22 -6.94 12.02 -20.79
N ASP A 23 -5.83 12.67 -21.15
CA ASP A 23 -4.55 11.99 -21.45
C ASP A 23 -3.37 12.86 -20.99
N THR A 24 -2.30 12.20 -20.52
CA THR A 24 -1.04 12.84 -20.12
C THR A 24 0.15 12.18 -20.81
N ASN A 25 1.01 12.95 -21.48
CA ASN A 25 2.31 12.50 -21.95
C ASN A 25 3.44 13.15 -21.12
N LEU A 26 4.26 12.32 -20.46
CA LEU A 26 5.38 12.75 -19.63
C LEU A 26 6.71 12.48 -20.35
N GLU A 27 7.44 13.53 -20.70
CA GLU A 27 8.81 13.41 -21.24
C GLU A 27 9.78 13.97 -20.23
N LEU A 28 10.44 13.10 -19.46
CA LEU A 28 11.19 13.47 -18.27
C LEU A 28 12.60 12.91 -18.27
N ILE A 29 13.51 13.70 -17.72
CA ILE A 29 14.89 13.34 -17.44
C ILE A 29 15.02 13.14 -15.93
N VAL A 30 15.61 12.00 -15.54
CA VAL A 30 15.97 11.71 -14.15
C VAL A 30 17.38 12.22 -13.88
N ASN A 31 17.54 13.03 -12.85
CA ASN A 31 18.84 13.55 -12.42
C ASN A 31 19.07 13.20 -10.94
N PHE A 32 19.92 12.19 -10.68
CA PHE A 32 20.21 11.74 -9.32
C PHE A 32 21.07 12.73 -8.52
N ASP A 33 21.98 13.45 -9.17
CA ASP A 33 22.85 14.43 -8.51
C ASP A 33 22.05 15.62 -7.97
N ARG A 34 21.17 16.18 -8.81
CA ARG A 34 20.26 17.28 -8.44
C ARG A 34 19.02 16.79 -7.69
N ARG A 35 18.71 15.48 -7.72
CA ARG A 35 17.49 14.85 -7.18
C ARG A 35 16.21 15.49 -7.71
N ILE A 36 16.13 15.60 -9.04
CA ILE A 36 14.95 16.17 -9.71
C ILE A 36 14.53 15.33 -10.92
N LEU A 37 13.27 15.49 -11.29
CA LEU A 37 12.76 15.18 -12.61
C LEU A 37 12.57 16.50 -13.36
N GLU A 38 13.09 16.61 -14.58
CA GLU A 38 12.97 17.80 -15.42
C GLU A 38 12.50 17.43 -16.81
N GLY A 39 11.60 18.22 -17.39
CA GLY A 39 11.00 17.84 -18.66
C GLY A 39 9.67 18.52 -18.95
N THR A 40 8.82 17.82 -19.68
CA THR A 40 7.51 18.34 -20.08
C THR A 40 6.38 17.38 -19.74
N ALA A 41 5.25 17.93 -19.32
CA ALA A 41 3.96 17.24 -19.28
C ALA A 41 3.06 17.84 -20.36
N THR A 42 2.57 17.00 -21.28
CA THR A 42 1.59 17.39 -22.29
C THR A 42 0.23 16.84 -21.89
N LEU A 43 -0.73 17.71 -21.64
CA LEU A 43 -2.05 17.35 -21.12
C LEU A 43 -3.10 17.54 -22.23
N THR A 44 -3.86 16.50 -22.52
CA THR A 44 -5.04 16.56 -23.40
C THR A 44 -6.27 16.80 -22.53
N ILE A 45 -7.03 17.85 -22.88
CA ILE A 45 -8.10 18.40 -22.05
C ILE A 45 -9.41 18.39 -22.84
N THR A 46 -10.48 17.94 -22.18
CA THR A 46 -11.87 18.16 -22.58
C THR A 46 -12.47 19.22 -21.67
N ARG A 47 -13.36 20.07 -22.19
CA ARG A 47 -13.95 21.17 -21.42
C ARG A 47 -15.34 21.53 -21.89
N ARG A 48 -16.12 22.20 -21.04
CA ARG A 48 -17.39 22.80 -21.46
C ARG A 48 -17.15 23.99 -22.41
N PRO A 49 -18.13 24.32 -23.28
CA PRO A 49 -18.04 25.49 -24.15
C PRO A 49 -17.74 26.76 -23.35
N LEU A 50 -16.93 27.67 -23.92
CA LEU A 50 -16.59 28.98 -23.33
C LEU A 50 -15.75 28.93 -22.04
N ILE A 51 -15.41 27.75 -21.50
CA ILE A 51 -14.46 27.64 -20.39
C ILE A 51 -13.06 27.97 -20.91
N ASN A 52 -12.46 29.03 -20.38
CA ASN A 52 -11.15 29.55 -20.80
C ASN A 52 -10.05 29.28 -19.77
N GLN A 53 -10.27 28.35 -18.84
CA GLN A 53 -9.30 28.04 -17.80
C GLN A 53 -9.35 26.57 -17.42
N ILE A 54 -8.17 26.00 -17.14
CA ILE A 54 -8.03 24.75 -16.40
C ILE A 54 -7.27 25.02 -15.10
N ILE A 55 -7.70 24.35 -14.04
CA ILE A 55 -7.06 24.39 -12.73
C ILE A 55 -6.43 23.03 -12.46
N LEU A 56 -5.12 23.04 -12.22
CA LEU A 56 -4.31 21.89 -11.84
C LEU A 56 -3.85 22.04 -10.39
N ASP A 57 -3.51 20.92 -9.75
CA ASP A 57 -2.88 20.88 -8.45
C ASP A 57 -1.35 20.89 -8.61
N SER A 58 -0.66 21.68 -7.78
CA SER A 58 0.79 21.74 -7.74
C SER A 58 1.30 21.90 -6.31
N LEU A 59 2.36 21.19 -5.94
CA LEU A 59 3.04 21.40 -4.67
C LEU A 59 4.56 21.36 -4.87
N GLY A 60 5.16 22.54 -4.94
CA GLY A 60 6.62 22.68 -5.07
C GLY A 60 7.17 22.36 -6.46
N LEU A 61 6.33 22.35 -7.51
CA LEU A 61 6.79 22.29 -8.90
C LEU A 61 7.26 23.67 -9.38
N LYS A 62 8.41 23.73 -10.05
CA LYS A 62 8.86 24.95 -10.72
C LYS A 62 8.38 24.93 -12.16
N ILE A 63 7.34 25.70 -12.43
CA ILE A 63 6.79 25.88 -13.78
C ILE A 63 7.65 26.88 -14.55
N ILE A 64 8.19 26.47 -15.70
CA ILE A 64 9.07 27.30 -16.53
C ILE A 64 8.23 28.08 -17.55
N HIS A 65 7.37 27.39 -18.29
CA HIS A 65 6.35 27.97 -19.15
C HIS A 65 5.28 26.96 -19.51
N VAL A 66 4.13 27.47 -19.95
CA VAL A 66 3.03 26.68 -20.51
C VAL A 66 2.77 27.17 -21.93
N THR A 67 2.63 26.25 -22.86
CA THR A 67 2.34 26.55 -24.28
C THR A 67 1.15 25.73 -24.77
N ASN A 68 0.45 26.25 -25.78
CA ASN A 68 -0.43 25.44 -26.60
C ASN A 68 0.43 24.45 -27.40
N ALA A 69 0.07 23.17 -27.40
CA ALA A 69 0.88 22.13 -28.03
C ALA A 69 0.79 22.13 -29.57
N PHE A 70 -0.24 22.76 -30.16
CA PHE A 70 -0.42 22.79 -31.61
C PHE A 70 0.43 23.86 -32.30
N ASP A 71 0.41 25.09 -31.78
CA ASP A 71 1.05 26.27 -32.40
C ASP A 71 2.24 26.80 -31.60
N GLY A 72 2.51 26.24 -30.41
CA GLY A 72 3.58 26.68 -29.53
C GLY A 72 3.33 28.02 -28.84
N THR A 73 2.14 28.61 -28.97
CA THR A 73 1.81 29.90 -28.36
C THR A 73 1.88 29.82 -26.84
N ARG A 74 2.50 30.83 -26.23
CA ARG A 74 2.67 30.86 -24.77
C ARG A 74 1.33 31.18 -24.10
N LEU A 75 0.93 30.33 -23.17
CA LEU A 75 -0.29 30.50 -22.39
C LEU A 75 0.03 31.19 -21.07
N HIS A 76 -0.81 32.16 -20.71
CA HIS A 76 -0.74 32.80 -19.40
C HIS A 76 -1.09 31.77 -18.31
N HIS A 77 -0.27 31.69 -17.28
CA HIS A 77 -0.50 30.84 -16.12
C HIS A 77 -0.12 31.59 -14.85
N HIS A 78 -0.79 31.25 -13.75
CA HIS A 78 -0.43 31.74 -12.42
C HIS A 78 -0.57 30.62 -11.40
N VAL A 79 0.25 30.69 -10.36
CA VAL A 79 0.22 29.76 -9.23
C VAL A 79 -0.29 30.53 -8.03
N GLN A 80 -1.43 30.13 -7.49
CA GLN A 80 -1.99 30.71 -6.28
C GLN A 80 -1.70 29.79 -5.10
N PHE A 81 -0.93 30.29 -4.14
CA PHE A 81 -0.55 29.54 -2.96
C PHE A 81 -1.75 29.37 -2.02
N ASN A 82 -1.98 28.14 -1.55
CA ASN A 82 -2.93 27.83 -0.50
C ASN A 82 -2.26 26.94 0.55
N LEU A 83 -2.44 27.27 1.83
CA LEU A 83 -1.74 26.61 2.93
C LEU A 83 -2.21 25.17 3.17
N ALA A 84 -3.42 24.79 2.74
CA ALA A 84 -4.00 23.51 3.14
C ALA A 84 -3.34 22.29 2.44
N PHE A 85 -3.33 22.26 1.10
CA PHE A 85 -2.96 21.06 0.32
C PHE A 85 -2.07 21.35 -0.91
N GLY A 86 -1.40 22.51 -0.92
CA GLY A 86 -0.57 22.97 -2.03
C GLY A 86 -1.17 24.16 -2.76
N SER A 87 -0.74 24.39 -3.99
CA SER A 87 -1.11 25.55 -4.80
C SER A 87 -1.99 25.16 -5.97
N SER A 88 -2.92 26.04 -6.36
CA SER A 88 -3.62 25.92 -7.64
C SER A 88 -2.75 26.49 -8.76
N LEU A 89 -2.53 25.70 -9.80
CA LEU A 89 -1.92 26.14 -11.05
C LEU A 89 -3.05 26.40 -12.06
N CYS A 90 -3.34 27.66 -12.30
CA CYS A 90 -4.37 28.11 -13.20
C CYS A 90 -3.76 28.44 -14.56
N VAL A 91 -4.22 27.79 -15.62
CA VAL A 91 -3.75 28.01 -17.00
C VAL A 91 -4.89 28.57 -17.83
N ASN A 92 -4.66 29.72 -18.47
CA ASN A 92 -5.63 30.31 -19.39
C ASN A 92 -5.60 29.54 -20.72
N LEU A 93 -6.77 29.06 -21.12
CA LEU A 93 -6.99 28.35 -22.38
C LEU A 93 -7.61 29.30 -23.41
N PRO A 94 -7.34 29.13 -24.71
CA PRO A 94 -7.98 29.90 -25.77
C PRO A 94 -9.51 29.77 -25.70
N LEU A 95 -10.24 30.88 -25.88
CA LEU A 95 -11.70 30.85 -26.03
C LEU A 95 -12.06 30.19 -27.34
N THR A 96 -12.79 29.08 -27.28
CA THR A 96 -13.38 28.43 -28.46
C THR A 96 -14.66 27.71 -28.05
N SER A 97 -15.56 27.54 -29.03
CA SER A 97 -16.72 26.66 -28.92
C SER A 97 -16.35 25.18 -29.01
N ASP A 98 -15.13 24.85 -29.45
CA ASP A 98 -14.62 23.48 -29.45
C ASP A 98 -14.31 22.99 -28.03
N THR A 99 -14.99 21.91 -27.66
CA THR A 99 -14.98 21.27 -26.34
C THR A 99 -13.98 20.12 -26.24
N THR A 100 -13.40 19.71 -27.37
CA THR A 100 -12.47 18.58 -27.47
C THR A 100 -11.08 19.02 -27.90
N GLY A 101 -10.06 18.22 -27.56
CA GLY A 101 -8.74 18.35 -28.18
C GLY A 101 -7.93 19.59 -27.77
N CYS A 102 -8.20 20.24 -26.64
CA CYS A 102 -7.29 21.27 -26.13
C CYS A 102 -6.04 20.60 -25.56
N ILE A 103 -4.87 20.86 -26.12
CA ILE A 103 -3.62 20.25 -25.68
C ILE A 103 -2.67 21.35 -25.20
N ILE A 104 -2.25 21.27 -23.93
CA ILE A 104 -1.25 22.17 -23.35
C ILE A 104 0.03 21.40 -23.04
N LYS A 105 1.18 22.04 -23.25
CA LYS A 105 2.49 21.52 -22.86
C LYS A 105 3.07 22.39 -21.75
N ILE A 106 3.42 21.76 -20.64
CA ILE A 106 3.97 22.41 -19.45
C ILE A 106 5.43 21.98 -19.33
N LYS A 107 6.36 22.94 -19.43
CA LYS A 107 7.78 22.72 -19.13
C LYS A 107 8.01 23.00 -17.65
N TYR A 108 8.57 22.04 -16.93
CA TYR A 108 8.75 22.15 -15.47
C TYR A 108 9.94 21.35 -14.96
N GLU A 109 10.30 21.61 -13.70
CA GLU A 109 11.18 20.75 -12.90
C GLU A 109 10.60 20.51 -11.51
N THR A 110 10.87 19.34 -10.93
CA THR A 110 10.53 19.02 -9.54
C THR A 110 11.57 19.63 -8.59
N THR A 111 11.30 19.55 -7.29
CA THR A 111 12.28 19.90 -6.26
C THR A 111 12.81 18.67 -5.53
N PRO A 112 14.02 18.73 -4.94
CA PRO A 112 14.58 17.61 -4.15
C PRO A 112 13.76 17.24 -2.91
N HIS A 113 12.81 18.10 -2.53
CA HIS A 113 12.00 18.00 -1.32
C HIS A 113 10.58 17.51 -1.62
N SER A 114 10.31 17.05 -2.85
CA SER A 114 9.03 16.45 -3.20
C SER A 114 8.70 15.31 -2.20
N PRO A 115 7.55 15.37 -1.51
CA PRO A 115 7.17 14.32 -0.57
C PRO A 115 6.76 13.01 -1.27
N ALA A 116 6.53 13.04 -2.59
CA ALA A 116 6.28 11.84 -3.39
C ALA A 116 7.56 11.14 -3.84
N LEU A 117 8.67 11.87 -4.07
CA LEU A 117 9.88 11.31 -4.66
C LEU A 117 10.90 10.90 -3.58
N TYR A 118 11.16 9.60 -3.51
CA TYR A 118 12.12 8.99 -2.60
C TYR A 118 13.43 8.76 -3.33
N TRP A 119 14.36 9.71 -3.16
CA TRP A 119 15.72 9.64 -3.68
C TRP A 119 16.63 8.97 -2.65
N LEU A 120 16.99 7.71 -2.91
CA LEU A 120 17.90 6.94 -2.08
C LEU A 120 19.34 7.10 -2.56
N THR A 121 20.24 7.32 -1.61
CA THR A 121 21.69 7.25 -1.85
C THR A 121 22.13 5.80 -2.06
N PRO A 122 23.31 5.54 -2.64
CA PRO A 122 23.86 4.19 -2.74
C PRO A 122 23.88 3.43 -1.39
N ALA A 123 24.23 4.08 -0.27
CA ALA A 123 24.26 3.43 1.04
C ALA A 123 22.88 2.93 1.51
N GLN A 124 21.79 3.50 1.00
CA GLN A 124 20.41 3.17 1.33
C GLN A 124 19.82 2.09 0.40
N THR A 125 20.55 1.66 -0.63
CA THR A 125 20.12 0.58 -1.54
C THR A 125 20.67 -0.77 -1.09
N ALA A 126 20.05 -1.86 -1.55
CA ALA A 126 20.43 -3.21 -1.12
C ALA A 126 21.86 -3.57 -1.56
N TYR A 127 22.27 -3.14 -2.77
CA TYR A 127 23.61 -3.43 -3.30
C TYR A 127 24.69 -2.44 -2.82
N GLY A 128 24.32 -1.25 -2.35
CA GLY A 128 25.28 -0.29 -1.81
C GLY A 128 26.05 0.54 -2.85
N ARG A 129 25.82 0.35 -4.17
CA ARG A 129 26.64 0.96 -5.24
C ARG A 129 25.92 2.00 -6.10
N HIS A 130 24.61 1.86 -6.27
CA HIS A 130 23.82 2.72 -7.15
C HIS A 130 22.67 3.37 -6.38
N PRO A 131 22.31 4.63 -6.67
CA PRO A 131 21.12 5.26 -6.11
C PRO A 131 19.84 4.63 -6.64
N PHE A 132 18.72 4.95 -5.99
CA PHE A 132 17.39 4.47 -6.36
C PHE A 132 16.37 5.60 -6.23
N LEU A 133 15.42 5.67 -7.15
CA LEU A 133 14.28 6.59 -7.11
C LEU A 133 13.00 5.77 -7.06
N LEU A 134 12.05 6.19 -6.22
CA LEU A 134 10.66 5.72 -6.22
C LEU A 134 9.71 6.89 -6.05
N SER A 135 8.60 6.92 -6.78
CA SER A 135 7.48 7.79 -6.45
C SER A 135 6.42 7.08 -5.60
N LYS A 136 5.84 7.80 -4.64
CA LYS A 136 4.70 7.37 -3.83
C LYS A 136 3.69 8.50 -3.76
N ASN A 137 2.68 8.42 -4.63
CA ASN A 137 1.75 9.53 -4.82
C ASN A 137 0.54 9.46 -3.88
N LYS A 138 0.17 8.27 -3.41
CA LYS A 138 -1.01 8.12 -2.53
C LYS A 138 -0.82 8.94 -1.25
N LEU A 139 -1.76 9.82 -0.86
CA LEU A 139 -3.03 10.11 -1.52
C LEU A 139 -2.96 11.25 -2.55
N ILE A 140 -2.43 12.42 -2.17
CA ILE A 140 -2.48 13.66 -2.98
C ILE A 140 -1.08 14.22 -3.33
N TYR A 141 -0.13 13.33 -3.56
CA TYR A 141 1.26 13.71 -3.77
C TYR A 141 1.71 13.66 -5.24
N ALA A 142 0.83 13.25 -6.16
CA ALA A 142 1.15 13.26 -7.60
C ALA A 142 1.49 14.69 -8.07
N ARG A 143 0.75 15.68 -7.56
CA ARG A 143 0.95 17.13 -7.77
C ARG A 143 2.35 17.67 -7.42
N THR A 144 3.18 16.87 -6.76
CA THR A 144 4.53 17.28 -6.33
C THR A 144 5.61 16.92 -7.32
N TRP A 145 5.31 16.08 -8.31
CA TRP A 145 6.29 15.67 -9.31
C TRP A 145 5.80 15.74 -10.74
N PHE A 146 4.50 15.87 -11.01
CA PHE A 146 3.99 16.29 -12.32
C PHE A 146 2.70 17.12 -12.17
N PRO A 147 2.46 18.09 -13.08
CA PRO A 147 1.24 18.90 -13.04
C PRO A 147 0.03 18.06 -13.46
N CYS A 148 -0.99 17.97 -12.60
CA CYS A 148 -2.19 17.18 -12.87
C CYS A 148 -3.41 17.71 -12.09
N GLN A 149 -4.60 17.20 -12.41
CA GLN A 149 -5.76 17.30 -11.53
C GLN A 149 -5.66 16.16 -10.53
N ASP A 150 -5.12 16.45 -9.35
CA ASP A 150 -4.69 15.44 -8.38
C ASP A 150 -5.83 15.06 -7.44
N THR A 151 -6.85 14.47 -8.05
CA THR A 151 -8.06 13.94 -7.42
C THR A 151 -8.38 12.58 -8.02
N PRO A 152 -8.85 11.61 -7.23
CA PRO A 152 -9.24 10.31 -7.78
C PRO A 152 -10.50 10.38 -8.65
N ALA A 153 -11.26 11.48 -8.65
CA ALA A 153 -12.38 11.72 -9.56
C ALA A 153 -11.95 11.87 -11.04
N VAL A 154 -10.68 12.22 -11.28
CA VAL A 154 -10.11 12.34 -12.63
C VAL A 154 -9.27 11.11 -12.93
N LYS A 155 -9.68 10.36 -13.96
CA LYS A 155 -8.88 9.29 -14.56
C LYS A 155 -8.49 9.68 -15.98
N PHE A 156 -7.25 9.37 -16.33
CA PHE A 156 -6.67 9.68 -17.64
C PHE A 156 -5.77 8.53 -18.11
N THR A 157 -5.64 8.37 -19.42
CA THR A 157 -4.59 7.52 -20.00
C THR A 157 -3.26 8.26 -19.94
N TYR A 158 -2.14 7.54 -19.94
CA TYR A 158 -0.86 8.23 -19.98
C TYR A 158 0.20 7.52 -20.80
N SER A 159 1.12 8.31 -21.33
CA SER A 159 2.36 7.83 -21.91
C SER A 159 3.54 8.50 -21.22
N ALA A 160 4.69 7.84 -21.25
CA ALA A 160 5.89 8.42 -20.68
C ALA A 160 7.13 8.03 -21.47
N LYS A 161 8.01 8.99 -21.69
CA LYS A 161 9.38 8.81 -22.14
C LYS A 161 10.31 9.27 -21.03
N ILE A 162 10.96 8.31 -20.37
CA ILE A 162 11.84 8.58 -19.23
C ILE A 162 13.29 8.34 -19.63
N SER A 163 14.09 9.40 -19.60
CA SER A 163 15.51 9.36 -19.90
C SER A 163 16.35 9.22 -18.64
N VAL A 164 17.21 8.20 -18.62
CA VAL A 164 18.09 7.85 -17.50
C VAL A 164 19.51 7.59 -17.99
N GLU A 165 20.50 7.75 -17.12
CA GLU A 165 21.86 7.28 -17.39
C GLU A 165 21.90 5.77 -17.65
N LYS A 166 23.00 5.32 -18.27
CA LYS A 166 23.25 3.90 -18.49
C LYS A 166 23.23 3.11 -17.18
N CYS A 167 22.97 1.81 -17.31
CA CYS A 167 22.91 0.85 -16.19
C CYS A 167 21.71 1.01 -15.24
N TYR A 168 20.85 2.02 -15.43
CA TYR A 168 19.56 2.10 -14.77
C TYR A 168 18.44 1.50 -15.62
N ARG A 169 17.46 0.91 -14.93
CA ARG A 169 16.18 0.49 -15.49
C ARG A 169 15.08 1.35 -14.91
N VAL A 170 14.15 1.74 -15.77
CA VAL A 170 12.92 2.44 -15.37
C VAL A 170 11.79 1.43 -15.30
N LEU A 171 10.99 1.51 -14.25
CA LEU A 171 9.67 0.92 -14.17
C LEU A 171 8.65 2.03 -14.01
N MET A 172 7.50 1.88 -14.67
CA MET A 172 6.33 2.69 -14.41
C MET A 172 5.11 1.80 -14.27
N SER A 173 4.04 2.32 -13.68
CA SER A 173 2.70 1.71 -13.61
C SER A 173 1.97 1.63 -14.97
N ALA A 174 2.70 1.20 -15.99
CA ALA A 174 2.33 1.17 -17.40
C ALA A 174 3.10 0.08 -18.13
N LEU A 175 2.59 -0.36 -19.27
CA LEU A 175 3.29 -1.34 -20.10
C LEU A 175 4.47 -0.68 -20.82
N SER A 176 5.65 -1.29 -20.73
CA SER A 176 6.84 -0.87 -21.47
C SER A 176 6.71 -1.29 -22.94
N HIS A 177 6.86 -0.33 -23.85
CA HIS A 177 6.72 -0.55 -25.29
C HIS A 177 8.08 -0.66 -25.97
N ARG A 178 9.02 0.20 -25.58
CA ARG A 178 10.31 0.35 -26.27
C ARG A 178 11.37 0.93 -25.35
N ILE A 179 12.61 0.51 -25.57
CA ILE A 179 13.80 1.14 -24.99
C ILE A 179 14.63 1.71 -26.14
N GLU A 180 14.84 3.02 -26.15
CA GLU A 180 15.72 3.71 -27.08
C GLU A 180 17.11 3.81 -26.45
N ARG A 181 18.09 3.11 -27.00
CA ARG A 181 19.47 3.11 -26.49
C ARG A 181 20.25 4.26 -27.11
N GLY A 182 20.55 5.30 -26.34
CA GLY A 182 21.40 6.43 -26.76
C GLY A 182 22.89 6.18 -26.45
N MET A 183 23.75 7.17 -26.71
CA MET A 183 25.18 7.08 -26.33
C MET A 183 25.35 7.25 -24.81
N GLU A 184 24.83 8.34 -24.25
CA GLU A 184 24.97 8.66 -22.82
C GLU A 184 23.80 8.20 -21.96
N ARG A 185 22.59 8.20 -22.54
CA ARG A 185 21.34 7.91 -21.82
C ARG A 185 20.47 6.93 -22.59
N ASP A 186 19.73 6.12 -21.84
CA ASP A 186 18.65 5.30 -22.39
C ASP A 186 17.31 6.00 -22.13
N ALA A 187 16.38 5.88 -23.07
CA ALA A 187 15.01 6.35 -22.90
C ALA A 187 14.02 5.19 -22.91
N TYR A 188 13.25 5.07 -21.82
CA TYR A 188 12.23 4.04 -21.66
C TYR A 188 10.86 4.63 -22.01
N ILE A 189 10.13 3.95 -22.90
CA ILE A 189 8.83 4.41 -23.42
C ILE A 189 7.73 3.50 -22.87
N PHE A 190 6.74 4.11 -22.22
CA PHE A 190 5.61 3.45 -21.58
C PHE A 190 4.27 3.99 -22.10
N ARG A 191 3.24 3.13 -22.07
CA ARG A 191 1.83 3.52 -22.28
C ARG A 191 0.95 2.77 -21.29
N GLN A 192 0.05 3.53 -20.66
CA GLN A 192 -1.07 3.02 -19.89
C GLN A 192 -2.35 3.37 -20.65
N GLU A 193 -2.96 2.36 -21.26
CA GLU A 193 -4.15 2.50 -22.09
C GLU A 193 -5.43 2.57 -21.28
N GLN A 194 -5.44 1.99 -20.08
CA GLN A 194 -6.59 2.06 -19.19
C GLN A 194 -6.54 3.37 -18.39
N PRO A 195 -7.65 4.13 -18.29
CA PRO A 195 -7.66 5.36 -17.49
C PRO A 195 -7.35 5.09 -16.02
N VAL A 196 -6.39 5.83 -15.46
CA VAL A 196 -5.96 5.72 -14.06
C VAL A 196 -6.01 7.07 -13.36
N PRO A 197 -6.24 7.10 -12.03
CA PRO A 197 -6.12 8.33 -11.26
C PRO A 197 -4.65 8.75 -11.10
N SER A 198 -4.42 10.04 -10.82
CA SER A 198 -3.07 10.62 -10.65
C SER A 198 -2.20 9.87 -9.64
N TYR A 199 -2.79 9.39 -8.54
CA TYR A 199 -2.04 8.67 -7.50
C TYR A 199 -1.48 7.32 -7.99
N ALA A 200 -2.03 6.77 -9.07
CA ALA A 200 -1.63 5.47 -9.61
C ALA A 200 -0.45 5.59 -10.58
N VAL A 201 -0.04 6.80 -10.98
CA VAL A 201 1.15 7.03 -11.83
C VAL A 201 2.42 6.90 -11.00
N VAL A 202 3.07 5.75 -11.04
CA VAL A 202 4.27 5.45 -10.26
C VAL A 202 5.49 5.32 -11.16
N ILE A 203 6.64 5.80 -10.69
CA ILE A 203 7.95 5.63 -11.32
C ILE A 203 8.93 5.02 -10.32
N ALA A 204 9.73 4.06 -10.77
CA ALA A 204 10.92 3.61 -10.07
C ALA A 204 12.12 3.57 -11.02
N VAL A 205 13.30 3.96 -10.52
CA VAL A 205 14.54 3.98 -11.28
C VAL A 205 15.67 3.45 -10.42
N GLY A 206 16.39 2.45 -10.90
CA GLY A 206 17.50 1.88 -10.17
C GLY A 206 18.23 0.79 -10.95
N SER A 207 19.24 0.18 -10.32
CA SER A 207 19.95 -0.97 -10.87
C SER A 207 19.11 -2.25 -10.71
N LEU A 208 18.04 -2.35 -11.51
CA LEU A 208 17.03 -3.40 -11.41
C LEU A 208 17.25 -4.51 -12.43
N TRP A 209 17.37 -5.73 -11.91
CA TRP A 209 17.38 -6.98 -12.64
C TRP A 209 15.95 -7.51 -12.77
N ILE A 210 15.72 -8.40 -13.74
CA ILE A 210 14.41 -8.98 -14.01
C ILE A 210 14.49 -10.50 -13.91
N ARG A 211 13.52 -11.10 -13.22
CA ARG A 211 13.25 -12.54 -13.22
C ARG A 211 11.84 -12.78 -13.72
N LYS A 212 11.70 -13.46 -14.86
CA LYS A 212 10.39 -13.83 -15.40
C LYS A 212 9.85 -15.03 -14.62
N LEU A 213 8.61 -14.93 -14.10
CA LEU A 213 7.95 -16.06 -13.43
C LEU A 213 7.05 -16.82 -14.43
N ASN A 214 6.24 -16.07 -15.16
CA ASN A 214 5.32 -16.60 -16.17
C ASN A 214 5.10 -15.57 -17.29
N GLU A 215 4.11 -15.77 -18.15
CA GLU A 215 3.86 -14.89 -19.30
C GLU A 215 3.51 -13.45 -18.90
N ARG A 216 2.71 -13.28 -17.85
CA ARG A 216 2.18 -11.97 -17.42
C ARG A 216 2.76 -11.43 -16.11
N THR A 217 3.69 -12.15 -15.49
CA THR A 217 4.32 -11.79 -14.21
C THR A 217 5.84 -11.88 -14.28
N SER A 218 6.51 -10.82 -13.85
CA SER A 218 7.96 -10.76 -13.65
C SER A 218 8.29 -10.01 -12.37
N ILE A 219 9.38 -10.40 -11.73
CA ILE A 219 9.89 -9.74 -10.54
C ILE A 219 11.11 -8.92 -10.91
N PHE A 220 11.13 -7.67 -10.44
CA PHE A 220 12.21 -6.72 -10.58
C PHE A 220 12.81 -6.45 -9.20
N ALA A 221 14.13 -6.48 -9.10
CA ALA A 221 14.81 -6.19 -7.85
C ALA A 221 16.28 -5.82 -8.11
N GLU A 222 16.94 -5.23 -7.12
CA GLU A 222 18.40 -5.16 -7.13
C GLU A 222 18.99 -6.57 -7.10
N ASN A 223 20.15 -6.77 -7.74
CA ASN A 223 20.75 -8.10 -7.88
C ASN A 223 20.99 -8.80 -6.53
N TYR A 224 21.38 -8.03 -5.52
CA TYR A 224 21.61 -8.54 -4.17
C TYR A 224 20.36 -9.22 -3.60
N ILE A 225 19.17 -8.64 -3.82
CA ILE A 225 17.89 -9.18 -3.34
C ILE A 225 17.58 -10.53 -4.00
N PHE A 226 17.94 -10.71 -5.27
CA PHE A 226 17.77 -12.02 -5.91
C PHE A 226 18.58 -13.12 -5.22
N HIS A 227 19.82 -12.81 -4.84
CA HIS A 227 20.71 -13.77 -4.18
C HIS A 227 20.35 -14.01 -2.71
N SER A 228 19.82 -12.99 -2.01
CA SER A 228 19.46 -13.12 -0.59
C SER A 228 18.09 -13.75 -0.36
N THR A 229 17.12 -13.50 -1.25
CA THR A 229 15.71 -13.80 -1.01
C THR A 229 15.22 -15.03 -1.79
N TYR A 230 15.85 -15.36 -2.92
CA TYR A 230 15.42 -16.48 -3.75
C TYR A 230 16.42 -17.63 -3.73
N ASN A 231 16.28 -18.48 -2.73
CA ASN A 231 16.71 -19.86 -2.86
C ASN A 231 15.57 -20.62 -3.55
N ASP A 232 15.62 -20.81 -4.87
CA ASP A 232 14.80 -21.73 -5.70
C ASP A 232 13.36 -22.08 -5.23
N ASN A 233 12.62 -21.14 -4.67
CA ASN A 233 11.27 -21.37 -4.14
C ASN A 233 10.25 -21.42 -5.28
N PHE A 234 10.09 -22.61 -5.87
CA PHE A 234 9.21 -22.94 -6.99
C PHE A 234 7.75 -22.45 -6.84
N TYR A 235 7.24 -22.37 -5.60
CA TYR A 235 5.84 -22.02 -5.34
C TYR A 235 5.48 -20.55 -5.61
N THR A 236 6.46 -19.63 -5.50
CA THR A 236 6.20 -18.19 -5.73
C THR A 236 5.72 -17.93 -7.16
N ASP A 237 6.24 -18.73 -8.11
CA ASP A 237 6.01 -18.54 -9.53
C ASP A 237 4.56 -18.92 -9.94
N THR A 238 3.96 -19.89 -9.25
CA THR A 238 2.60 -20.37 -9.54
C THR A 238 1.53 -19.69 -8.67
N VAL A 239 1.82 -19.47 -7.38
CA VAL A 239 0.80 -19.01 -6.42
C VAL A 239 0.22 -17.63 -6.76
N ILE A 240 1.04 -16.73 -7.30
CA ILE A 240 0.60 -15.38 -7.69
C ILE A 240 -0.39 -15.46 -8.85
N GLU A 241 -0.09 -16.28 -9.85
CA GLU A 241 -0.97 -16.50 -11.01
C GLU A 241 -2.27 -17.19 -10.61
N GLU A 242 -2.21 -18.17 -9.70
CA GLU A 242 -3.40 -18.84 -9.20
C GLU A 242 -4.31 -17.88 -8.43
N MET A 243 -3.75 -17.01 -7.57
CA MET A 243 -4.54 -15.97 -6.88
C MET A 243 -5.20 -14.99 -7.85
N LEU A 244 -4.47 -14.56 -8.89
CA LEU A 244 -5.02 -13.72 -9.95
C LEU A 244 -6.17 -14.42 -10.68
N ARG A 245 -5.99 -15.68 -11.11
CA ARG A 245 -7.03 -16.46 -11.78
C ARG A 245 -8.26 -16.68 -10.91
N TYR A 246 -8.06 -16.96 -9.61
CA TYR A 246 -9.17 -17.13 -8.69
C TYR A 246 -9.97 -15.83 -8.54
N ALA A 247 -9.28 -14.69 -8.38
CA ALA A 247 -9.92 -13.38 -8.34
C ALA A 247 -10.66 -13.07 -9.66
N GLU A 248 -10.07 -13.38 -10.81
CA GLU A 248 -10.66 -13.18 -12.14
C GLU A 248 -11.95 -13.99 -12.35
N LEU A 249 -11.89 -15.29 -12.08
CA LEU A 249 -12.95 -16.23 -12.42
C LEU A 249 -14.12 -16.20 -11.43
N TYR A 250 -13.83 -16.01 -10.14
CA TYR A 250 -14.82 -16.24 -9.09
C TYR A 250 -15.25 -14.95 -8.39
N LEU A 251 -14.40 -13.92 -8.30
CA LEU A 251 -14.70 -12.76 -7.44
C LEU A 251 -14.94 -11.45 -8.18
N CYS A 252 -14.11 -11.11 -9.16
CA CYS A 252 -14.00 -9.72 -9.63
C CYS A 252 -14.15 -9.55 -11.15
N GLY A 253 -14.11 -10.62 -11.93
CA GLY A 253 -14.10 -10.54 -13.39
C GLY A 253 -12.70 -10.24 -13.96
N PRO A 254 -12.58 -10.01 -15.29
CA PRO A 254 -11.30 -9.99 -16.00
C PRO A 254 -10.25 -9.04 -15.42
N TYR A 255 -8.98 -9.41 -15.50
CA TYR A 255 -7.86 -8.53 -15.16
C TYR A 255 -7.52 -7.58 -16.33
N HIS A 256 -7.66 -6.27 -16.12
CA HIS A 256 -7.63 -5.27 -17.20
C HIS A 256 -6.25 -4.69 -17.50
N TRP A 257 -5.20 -5.03 -16.74
CA TRP A 257 -3.92 -4.31 -16.77
C TRP A 257 -2.82 -5.00 -17.58
N GLY A 258 -3.15 -6.12 -18.24
CA GLY A 258 -2.23 -6.93 -19.04
C GLY A 258 -1.23 -7.73 -18.19
N ARG A 259 -0.31 -7.04 -17.52
CA ARG A 259 0.72 -7.64 -16.67
C ARG A 259 0.47 -7.38 -15.19
N TYR A 260 0.98 -8.25 -14.33
CA TYR A 260 1.08 -8.06 -12.89
C TYR A 260 2.54 -8.30 -12.48
N ASP A 261 3.39 -7.33 -12.76
CA ASP A 261 4.79 -7.38 -12.35
C ASP A 261 4.95 -6.95 -10.88
N ILE A 262 6.07 -7.31 -10.28
CA ILE A 262 6.40 -6.97 -8.89
C ILE A 262 7.78 -6.32 -8.87
N CYS A 263 7.93 -5.21 -8.15
CA CYS A 263 9.22 -4.61 -7.86
C CYS A 263 9.52 -4.73 -6.35
N LEU A 264 10.59 -5.43 -6.00
CA LEU A 264 11.05 -5.55 -4.62
C LEU A 264 11.83 -4.31 -4.25
N LEU A 265 11.43 -3.69 -3.15
CA LEU A 265 11.98 -2.43 -2.70
C LEU A 265 13.27 -2.62 -1.89
N PRO A 266 14.18 -1.63 -1.91
CA PRO A 266 15.35 -1.62 -1.05
C PRO A 266 14.96 -1.66 0.45
N PRO A 267 15.77 -2.27 1.33
CA PRO A 267 15.46 -2.43 2.76
C PRO A 267 15.13 -1.11 3.50
N SER A 268 15.73 0.00 3.06
CA SER A 268 15.54 1.34 3.66
C SER A 268 14.12 1.90 3.50
N ILE A 269 13.36 1.40 2.53
CA ILE A 269 11.97 1.81 2.23
C ILE A 269 11.03 0.61 2.06
N ALA A 270 11.42 -0.56 2.57
CA ALA A 270 10.66 -1.80 2.43
C ALA A 270 9.33 -1.79 3.19
N ASP A 271 9.05 -0.79 4.05
CA ASP A 271 7.71 -0.59 4.64
C ASP A 271 6.66 -0.12 3.63
N PHE A 272 7.07 0.26 2.42
CA PHE A 272 6.13 0.70 1.40
C PHE A 272 5.51 -0.48 0.67
N GLU A 273 4.19 -0.41 0.57
CA GLU A 273 3.40 -1.19 -0.38
C GLU A 273 2.71 -0.18 -1.30
N ILE A 274 3.04 -0.24 -2.59
CA ILE A 274 2.45 0.64 -3.60
C ILE A 274 1.79 -0.24 -4.65
N GLU A 275 0.47 -0.29 -4.56
CA GLU A 275 -0.38 -1.02 -5.49
C GLU A 275 -0.82 -0.06 -6.60
N CYS A 276 -0.33 -0.32 -7.80
CA CYS A 276 -0.69 0.38 -9.01
C CYS A 276 -0.81 -0.60 -10.18
N PRO A 277 -1.42 -0.19 -11.30
CA PRO A 277 -1.52 -1.00 -12.49
C PRO A 277 -0.17 -1.49 -13.00
N CYS A 278 -0.17 -2.68 -13.61
CA CYS A 278 0.97 -3.31 -14.28
C CYS A 278 2.14 -3.73 -13.39
N VAL A 279 2.48 -3.00 -12.32
CA VAL A 279 3.58 -3.32 -11.40
C VAL A 279 3.22 -2.96 -9.96
N THR A 280 3.46 -3.87 -9.01
CA THR A 280 3.27 -3.61 -7.58
C THR A 280 4.64 -3.50 -6.89
N PHE A 281 4.82 -2.48 -6.04
CA PHE A 281 6.06 -2.29 -5.27
C PHE A 281 5.88 -2.76 -3.83
N ILE A 282 6.71 -3.69 -3.36
CA ILE A 282 6.57 -4.33 -2.04
C ILE A 282 7.93 -4.66 -1.41
N SER A 283 7.94 -4.97 -0.12
CA SER A 283 9.11 -5.56 0.55
C SER A 283 9.48 -6.92 -0.07
N PRO A 284 10.78 -7.25 -0.19
CA PRO A 284 11.22 -8.62 -0.48
C PRO A 284 10.68 -9.65 0.52
N PHE A 285 10.32 -9.23 1.74
CA PHE A 285 9.84 -10.15 2.77
C PHE A 285 8.50 -10.77 2.45
N LEU A 286 7.65 -10.12 1.65
CA LEU A 286 6.30 -10.60 1.32
C LEU A 286 6.30 -11.86 0.44
N ILE A 287 7.43 -12.18 -0.19
CA ILE A 287 7.57 -13.30 -1.13
C ILE A 287 8.63 -14.33 -0.71
N SER A 288 9.16 -14.19 0.52
CA SER A 288 10.30 -14.99 1.02
C SER A 288 9.89 -16.26 1.78
N GLY A 289 8.58 -16.55 1.86
CA GLY A 289 8.04 -17.69 2.62
C GLY A 289 7.45 -18.77 1.75
N ASP A 290 6.84 -19.74 2.43
CA ASP A 290 6.05 -20.77 1.77
C ASP A 290 4.79 -20.21 1.08
N ARG A 291 4.09 -21.11 0.37
CA ARG A 291 2.85 -20.79 -0.34
C ARG A 291 1.80 -20.11 0.55
N SER A 292 1.62 -20.57 1.79
CA SER A 292 0.60 -20.05 2.71
C SER A 292 0.90 -18.59 3.08
N TYR A 293 2.18 -18.28 3.30
CA TYR A 293 2.64 -16.96 3.67
C TYR A 293 2.53 -15.97 2.51
N VAL A 294 2.98 -16.36 1.30
CA VAL A 294 2.86 -15.53 0.10
C VAL A 294 1.39 -15.22 -0.20
N CYS A 295 0.52 -16.22 -0.13
CA CYS A 295 -0.94 -16.05 -0.26
C CYS A 295 -1.48 -15.05 0.77
N ASN A 296 -1.13 -15.22 2.04
CA ASN A 296 -1.65 -14.41 3.12
C ASN A 296 -1.28 -12.92 2.97
N LEU A 297 -0.08 -12.62 2.43
CA LEU A 297 0.37 -11.24 2.33
C LEU A 297 -0.02 -10.58 1.00
N LEU A 298 0.13 -11.26 -0.13
CA LEU A 298 -0.11 -10.66 -1.46
C LEU A 298 -1.59 -10.56 -1.85
N ALA A 299 -2.49 -11.33 -1.22
CA ALA A 299 -3.92 -11.30 -1.55
C ALA A 299 -4.51 -9.88 -1.52
N ARG A 300 -4.05 -9.03 -0.60
CA ARG A 300 -4.49 -7.63 -0.51
C ARG A 300 -4.01 -6.79 -1.70
N ASN A 301 -2.74 -6.93 -2.09
CA ASN A 301 -2.18 -6.19 -3.22
C ASN A 301 -2.87 -6.60 -4.53
N ILE A 302 -3.09 -7.91 -4.72
CA ILE A 302 -3.83 -8.44 -5.88
C ILE A 302 -5.26 -7.87 -5.93
N SER A 303 -5.95 -7.84 -4.79
CA SER A 303 -7.33 -7.34 -4.72
C SER A 303 -7.45 -5.85 -5.10
N GLN A 304 -6.39 -5.05 -4.90
CA GLN A 304 -6.39 -3.63 -5.27
C GLN A 304 -6.35 -3.38 -6.78
N SER A 305 -5.99 -4.40 -7.57
CA SER A 305 -6.12 -4.36 -9.04
C SER A 305 -7.55 -4.10 -9.50
N TRP A 306 -8.55 -4.53 -8.70
CA TRP A 306 -9.96 -4.21 -8.93
C TRP A 306 -10.42 -3.07 -8.01
N ALA A 307 -10.32 -3.28 -6.70
CA ALA A 307 -10.76 -2.33 -5.67
C ALA A 307 -9.71 -1.24 -5.41
N GLY A 308 -9.82 -0.14 -6.14
CA GLY A 308 -8.94 1.01 -6.06
C GLY A 308 -8.34 1.38 -7.40
N ASN A 309 -7.81 0.42 -8.16
CA ASN A 309 -7.26 0.71 -9.50
C ASN A 309 -8.38 0.78 -10.55
N LEU A 310 -9.21 -0.27 -10.64
CA LEU A 310 -10.25 -0.39 -11.68
C LEU A 310 -11.46 0.47 -11.31
N VAL A 311 -12.02 0.22 -10.13
CA VAL A 311 -13.08 1.04 -9.52
C VAL A 311 -12.46 1.84 -8.39
N THR A 312 -12.58 3.16 -8.45
CA THR A 312 -11.94 4.07 -7.51
C THR A 312 -12.97 4.90 -6.76
N CYS A 313 -12.69 5.28 -5.52
CA CYS A 313 -13.48 6.27 -4.80
C CYS A 313 -13.43 7.64 -5.50
N GLU A 314 -14.54 8.36 -5.56
CA GLU A 314 -14.63 9.70 -6.16
C GLU A 314 -13.73 10.73 -5.45
N ASN A 315 -13.63 10.65 -4.13
CA ASN A 315 -12.71 11.42 -3.29
C ASN A 315 -12.36 10.60 -2.04
N TYR A 316 -11.43 11.10 -1.21
CA TYR A 316 -10.93 10.34 -0.06
C TYR A 316 -11.91 10.21 1.11
N GLN A 317 -13.06 10.90 1.08
CA GLN A 317 -14.15 10.64 2.03
C GLN A 317 -14.78 9.27 1.75
N HIS A 318 -14.75 8.81 0.50
CA HIS A 318 -15.27 7.50 0.08
C HIS A 318 -14.20 6.40 0.05
N LEU A 319 -13.03 6.61 0.68
CA LEU A 319 -11.86 5.71 0.57
C LEU A 319 -12.14 4.26 1.01
N TRP A 320 -13.17 4.03 1.83
CA TRP A 320 -13.63 2.70 2.22
C TRP A 320 -14.02 1.83 0.99
N LEU A 321 -14.53 2.44 -0.08
CA LEU A 321 -14.86 1.72 -1.33
C LEU A 321 -13.63 1.07 -1.95
N ASN A 322 -12.45 1.67 -1.79
CA ASN A 322 -11.21 1.05 -2.24
C ASN A 322 -10.72 0.01 -1.21
N LYS A 323 -10.50 0.46 0.03
CA LYS A 323 -9.74 -0.30 1.02
C LYS A 323 -10.54 -1.44 1.65
N SER A 324 -11.82 -1.23 1.90
CA SER A 324 -12.68 -2.26 2.52
C SER A 324 -13.08 -3.34 1.52
N PHE A 325 -13.37 -2.99 0.26
CA PHE A 325 -13.57 -3.98 -0.80
C PHE A 325 -12.31 -4.79 -1.06
N SER A 326 -11.14 -4.13 -1.16
CA SER A 326 -9.86 -4.83 -1.29
C SER A 326 -9.64 -5.82 -0.13
N LEU A 327 -9.96 -5.43 1.11
CA LEU A 327 -9.85 -6.30 2.26
C LEU A 327 -10.83 -7.49 2.19
N PHE A 328 -12.08 -7.25 1.80
CA PHE A 328 -13.11 -8.28 1.62
C PHE A 328 -12.71 -9.33 0.59
N ILE A 329 -12.29 -8.88 -0.59
CA ILE A 329 -11.80 -9.76 -1.67
C ILE A 329 -10.55 -10.51 -1.20
N SER A 330 -9.61 -9.82 -0.54
CA SER A 330 -8.38 -10.46 -0.07
C SER A 330 -8.64 -11.58 0.93
N ARG A 331 -9.64 -11.43 1.82
CA ARG A 331 -10.00 -12.48 2.79
C ARG A 331 -10.69 -13.67 2.11
N LYS A 332 -11.48 -13.44 1.05
CA LYS A 332 -12.02 -14.53 0.22
C LYS A 332 -10.90 -15.31 -0.50
N ILE A 333 -9.92 -14.60 -1.08
CA ILE A 333 -8.71 -15.23 -1.64
C ILE A 333 -7.99 -16.05 -0.56
N LYS A 334 -7.68 -15.45 0.60
CA LYS A 334 -7.02 -16.15 1.71
C LYS A 334 -7.78 -17.40 2.14
N ARG A 335 -9.10 -17.33 2.28
CA ARG A 335 -9.95 -18.48 2.63
C ARG A 335 -9.77 -19.62 1.64
N HIS A 336 -9.75 -19.33 0.33
CA HIS A 336 -9.57 -20.33 -0.71
C HIS A 336 -8.19 -20.99 -0.65
N PHE A 337 -7.13 -20.19 -0.49
CA PHE A 337 -5.75 -20.67 -0.61
C PHE A 337 -5.14 -21.25 0.68
N LEU A 338 -5.60 -20.80 1.85
CA LEU A 338 -5.17 -21.36 3.13
C LEU A 338 -5.96 -22.64 3.49
N TYR A 339 -7.12 -22.85 2.85
CA TYR A 339 -8.01 -24.02 2.94
C TYR A 339 -7.95 -24.75 4.29
N HIS A 340 -8.40 -24.07 5.34
CA HIS A 340 -8.43 -24.64 6.68
C HIS A 340 -9.76 -24.39 7.37
N GLU A 341 -10.13 -25.33 8.24
CA GLU A 341 -11.36 -25.22 9.00
C GLU A 341 -11.37 -23.93 9.83
N ARG A 342 -12.45 -23.16 9.70
CA ARG A 342 -12.71 -21.91 10.42
C ARG A 342 -11.64 -20.83 10.23
N ILE A 343 -10.88 -20.84 9.14
CA ILE A 343 -9.89 -19.79 8.84
C ILE A 343 -10.52 -18.39 8.77
N ASP A 344 -11.78 -18.28 8.36
CA ASP A 344 -12.50 -17.00 8.36
C ASP A 344 -12.69 -16.43 9.76
N VAL A 345 -12.89 -17.29 10.77
CA VAL A 345 -13.01 -16.85 12.17
C VAL A 345 -11.69 -16.22 12.60
N TYR A 346 -10.55 -16.84 12.27
CA TYR A 346 -9.23 -16.27 12.52
C TYR A 346 -9.05 -14.91 11.83
N LEU A 347 -9.35 -14.82 10.53
CA LEU A 347 -9.21 -13.59 9.75
C LEU A 347 -10.14 -12.46 10.26
N GLN A 348 -11.35 -12.81 10.70
CA GLN A 348 -12.31 -11.85 11.27
C GLN A 348 -11.90 -11.41 12.68
N LYS A 349 -11.35 -12.30 13.50
CA LYS A 349 -10.77 -11.94 14.82
C LYS A 349 -9.58 -10.99 14.67
N GLU A 350 -8.68 -11.26 13.73
CA GLU A 350 -7.59 -10.35 13.39
C GLU A 350 -8.14 -8.97 13.00
N GLY A 351 -9.19 -8.94 12.19
CA GLY A 351 -9.87 -7.70 11.83
C GLY A 351 -10.49 -6.94 13.00
N LEU A 352 -11.12 -7.66 13.94
CA LEU A 352 -11.68 -7.08 15.16
C LEU A 352 -10.59 -6.54 16.10
N GLN A 353 -9.47 -7.25 16.23
CA GLN A 353 -8.31 -6.78 17.00
C GLN A 353 -7.70 -5.52 16.39
N ASN A 354 -7.49 -5.51 15.06
CA ASN A 354 -7.01 -4.33 14.33
C ASN A 354 -7.93 -3.13 14.58
N MET A 355 -9.24 -3.34 14.47
CA MET A 355 -10.24 -2.30 14.70
C MET A 355 -10.24 -1.81 16.16
N ASN A 356 -10.21 -2.71 17.15
CA ASN A 356 -10.15 -2.36 18.57
C ASN A 356 -8.88 -1.57 18.93
N SER A 357 -7.74 -1.91 18.33
CA SER A 357 -6.49 -1.18 18.52
C SER A 357 -6.55 0.27 18.05
N LEU A 358 -7.41 0.58 17.07
CA LEU A 358 -7.68 1.94 16.62
C LEU A 358 -8.59 2.68 17.60
N PHE A 359 -9.56 1.99 18.20
CA PHE A 359 -10.48 2.58 19.18
C PHE A 359 -9.85 2.84 20.55
N GLN A 360 -8.87 2.03 20.97
CA GLN A 360 -8.19 2.14 22.27
C GLN A 360 -7.06 3.19 22.31
N LYS A 361 -6.81 3.91 21.21
CA LYS A 361 -5.72 4.90 21.10
C LYS A 361 -6.02 6.38 21.46
N PRO A 362 -7.04 6.81 22.24
CA PRO A 362 -7.07 8.19 22.72
C PRO A 362 -6.23 8.32 24.00
N LYS A 363 -5.12 9.07 23.96
CA LYS A 363 -4.36 9.39 25.18
C LYS A 363 -5.03 10.49 26.01
N ASN A 364 -5.90 11.34 25.43
CA ASN A 364 -6.58 12.45 26.11
C ASN A 364 -8.02 12.71 25.60
N VAL A 365 -8.85 13.40 26.38
CA VAL A 365 -10.27 13.73 26.06
C VAL A 365 -10.42 14.73 24.90
N TRP A 366 -9.42 15.58 24.67
CA TRP A 366 -9.36 16.47 23.49
C TRP A 366 -9.10 15.73 22.16
N ASP A 367 -8.65 14.48 22.26
CA ASP A 367 -8.24 13.63 21.14
C ASP A 367 -9.46 12.86 20.56
N THR A 368 -10.49 12.62 21.37
CA THR A 368 -11.72 11.89 20.96
C THR A 368 -12.53 12.55 19.84
N GLN A 369 -12.42 13.87 19.65
CA GLN A 369 -13.07 14.59 18.54
C GLN A 369 -12.31 14.50 17.21
N LYS A 370 -11.03 14.05 17.20
CA LYS A 370 -10.17 14.00 16.01
C LYS A 370 -10.09 12.62 15.33
N TYR A 371 -10.53 11.55 15.98
CA TYR A 371 -10.49 10.21 15.39
C TYR A 371 -11.75 9.95 14.56
N LEU A 372 -11.58 9.88 13.25
CA LEU A 372 -12.64 9.54 12.30
C LEU A 372 -13.05 8.08 12.47
N ARG A 373 -14.06 7.80 13.29
CA ARG A 373 -14.52 6.43 13.54
C ARG A 373 -15.58 5.96 12.54
N CYS A 374 -15.70 6.60 11.39
CA CYS A 374 -16.78 6.36 10.43
C CYS A 374 -16.24 5.96 9.05
N LEU A 375 -17.10 5.34 8.23
CA LEU A 375 -16.74 4.99 6.85
C LEU A 375 -16.81 6.19 5.89
N LEU A 376 -17.58 7.23 6.24
CA LEU A 376 -17.69 8.48 5.49
C LEU A 376 -17.25 9.67 6.38
N PRO A 377 -15.94 9.90 6.54
CA PRO A 377 -15.45 11.07 7.26
C PRO A 377 -15.65 12.36 6.47
N ASN A 378 -15.92 13.46 7.18
CA ASN A 378 -15.76 14.80 6.61
C ASN A 378 -14.26 15.18 6.64
N LEU A 379 -13.69 15.50 5.48
CA LEU A 379 -12.26 15.80 5.33
C LEU A 379 -11.96 17.22 4.82
N GLU A 380 -12.93 18.14 4.80
CA GLU A 380 -12.78 19.49 4.21
C GLU A 380 -11.55 20.28 4.70
N TYR A 381 -11.17 20.10 5.97
CA TYR A 381 -10.04 20.82 6.59
C TYR A 381 -8.97 19.88 7.16
N SER A 382 -8.96 18.63 6.70
CA SER A 382 -8.06 17.60 7.22
C SER A 382 -7.26 16.95 6.11
N SER A 383 -5.97 16.70 6.37
CA SER A 383 -5.14 15.93 5.45
C SER A 383 -5.76 14.53 5.23
N PRO A 384 -5.81 14.04 3.97
CA PRO A 384 -6.34 12.71 3.68
C PRO A 384 -5.47 11.61 4.32
N ASP A 385 -4.21 11.88 4.67
CA ASP A 385 -3.36 10.97 5.46
C ASP A 385 -3.85 10.77 6.90
N THR A 386 -4.72 11.65 7.39
CA THR A 386 -5.39 11.49 8.69
C THR A 386 -6.48 10.43 8.57
N ALA A 387 -7.22 10.42 7.45
CA ALA A 387 -8.25 9.42 7.20
C ALA A 387 -7.65 8.01 7.11
N THR A 388 -6.52 7.85 6.43
CA THR A 388 -5.88 6.53 6.29
C THR A 388 -5.40 5.92 7.61
N LYS A 389 -5.18 6.74 8.63
CA LYS A 389 -4.75 6.30 9.96
C LYS A 389 -5.91 5.90 10.87
N TYR A 390 -7.12 6.42 10.61
CA TYR A 390 -8.20 6.39 11.58
C TYR A 390 -9.54 5.85 11.06
N VAL A 391 -9.76 5.82 9.74
CA VAL A 391 -10.92 5.15 9.14
C VAL A 391 -10.75 3.64 9.31
N PRO A 392 -11.67 2.96 10.03
CA PRO A 392 -11.57 1.52 10.22
C PRO A 392 -12.00 0.80 8.95
N TYR A 393 -11.07 0.51 8.02
CA TYR A 393 -11.38 -0.28 6.81
C TYR A 393 -12.01 -1.63 7.16
N GLU A 394 -11.64 -2.18 8.31
CA GLU A 394 -12.26 -3.35 8.93
C GLU A 394 -13.78 -3.19 9.11
N ARG A 395 -14.27 -1.99 9.49
CA ARG A 395 -15.70 -1.70 9.59
C ARG A 395 -16.41 -1.85 8.25
N GLY A 396 -15.80 -1.40 7.16
CA GLY A 396 -16.37 -1.54 5.83
C GLY A 396 -16.31 -2.99 5.33
N TYR A 397 -15.28 -3.74 5.74
CA TYR A 397 -15.24 -5.18 5.52
C TYR A 397 -16.42 -5.87 6.22
N PHE A 398 -16.66 -5.55 7.50
CA PHE A 398 -17.78 -6.13 8.25
C PHE A 398 -19.14 -5.73 7.67
N LEU A 399 -19.29 -4.50 7.15
CA LEU A 399 -20.47 -4.11 6.37
C LEU A 399 -20.66 -5.04 5.17
N LEU A 400 -19.61 -5.30 4.37
CA LEU A 400 -19.70 -6.20 3.22
C LEU A 400 -20.03 -7.64 3.62
N CYS A 401 -19.47 -8.15 4.73
CA CYS A 401 -19.87 -9.44 5.30
C CYS A 401 -21.34 -9.47 5.73
N HIS A 402 -21.82 -8.41 6.38
CA HIS A 402 -23.21 -8.28 6.79
C HIS A 402 -24.15 -8.29 5.57
N LEU A 403 -23.81 -7.51 4.53
CA LEU A 403 -24.54 -7.47 3.28
C LEU A 403 -24.55 -8.84 2.58
N GLU A 404 -23.40 -9.52 2.48
CA GLU A 404 -23.32 -10.88 1.94
C GLU A 404 -24.26 -11.82 2.68
N ASN A 405 -24.25 -11.80 4.02
CA ASN A 405 -25.08 -12.68 4.84
C ASN A 405 -26.58 -12.45 4.62
N ILE A 406 -27.05 -11.20 4.69
CA ILE A 406 -28.50 -10.91 4.56
C ILE A 406 -28.99 -11.08 3.11
N LEU A 407 -28.12 -10.89 2.11
CA LEU A 407 -28.48 -10.98 0.69
C LEU A 407 -28.45 -12.41 0.13
N GLY A 408 -28.18 -13.42 0.97
CA GLY A 408 -28.26 -14.84 0.59
C GLY A 408 -26.90 -15.53 0.41
N GLY A 409 -25.84 -14.96 0.95
CA GLY A 409 -24.51 -15.57 1.03
C GLY A 409 -23.64 -15.37 -0.21
N PRO A 410 -22.45 -16.00 -0.22
CA PRO A 410 -21.44 -15.81 -1.26
C PRO A 410 -21.94 -16.17 -2.66
N THR A 411 -22.85 -17.15 -2.79
CA THR A 411 -23.38 -17.60 -4.08
C THR A 411 -24.16 -16.51 -4.83
N LEU A 412 -24.74 -15.53 -4.12
CA LEU A 412 -25.40 -14.38 -4.72
C LEU A 412 -24.54 -13.11 -4.68
N PHE A 413 -23.68 -12.98 -3.67
CA PHE A 413 -22.86 -11.79 -3.50
C PHE A 413 -21.61 -11.76 -4.40
N GLU A 414 -21.02 -12.91 -4.73
CA GLU A 414 -19.88 -13.00 -5.65
C GLU A 414 -20.24 -12.61 -7.09
N PRO A 415 -21.37 -13.06 -7.67
CA PRO A 415 -21.87 -12.51 -8.94
C PRO A 415 -22.13 -10.99 -8.89
N PHE A 416 -22.65 -10.47 -7.77
CA PHE A 416 -22.79 -9.03 -7.57
C PHE A 416 -21.43 -8.32 -7.62
N LEU A 417 -20.38 -8.86 -6.99
CA LEU A 417 -19.05 -8.28 -7.03
C LEU A 417 -18.49 -8.22 -8.46
N GLN A 418 -18.64 -9.29 -9.25
CA GLN A 418 -18.23 -9.31 -10.65
C GLN A 418 -18.97 -8.23 -11.46
N SER A 419 -20.29 -8.15 -11.27
CA SER A 419 -21.14 -7.14 -11.91
C SER A 419 -20.73 -5.72 -11.53
N TYR A 420 -20.47 -5.47 -10.24
CA TYR A 420 -19.98 -4.19 -9.71
C TYR A 420 -18.68 -3.73 -10.38
N PHE A 421 -17.68 -4.61 -10.47
CA PHE A 421 -16.40 -4.26 -11.10
C PHE A 421 -16.51 -4.09 -12.61
N SER A 422 -17.40 -4.84 -13.27
CA SER A 422 -17.68 -4.68 -14.69
C SER A 422 -18.38 -3.35 -14.99
N VAL A 423 -19.44 -3.01 -14.25
CA VAL A 423 -20.25 -1.80 -14.47
C VAL A 423 -19.46 -0.52 -14.19
N PHE A 424 -18.63 -0.52 -13.16
CA PHE A 424 -17.85 0.64 -12.76
C PHE A 424 -16.40 0.61 -13.26
N ALA A 425 -16.07 -0.30 -14.19
CA ALA A 425 -14.72 -0.42 -14.75
C ALA A 425 -14.17 0.93 -15.24
N CYS A 426 -12.96 1.27 -14.81
CA CYS A 426 -12.28 2.52 -15.12
C CYS A 426 -13.05 3.79 -14.73
N ARG A 427 -13.94 3.71 -13.73
CA ARG A 427 -14.69 4.87 -13.18
C ARG A 427 -14.32 5.16 -11.74
N SER A 428 -14.70 6.36 -11.30
CA SER A 428 -14.65 6.78 -9.91
C SER A 428 -16.08 6.96 -9.39
N ILE A 429 -16.38 6.41 -8.22
CA ILE A 429 -17.73 6.38 -7.65
C ILE A 429 -17.74 6.82 -6.19
N ASN A 430 -18.88 7.33 -5.73
CA ASN A 430 -19.13 7.60 -4.32
C ASN A 430 -20.05 6.54 -3.70
N THR A 431 -20.28 6.68 -2.40
CA THR A 431 -21.08 5.73 -1.63
C THR A 431 -22.56 5.73 -2.02
N ALA A 432 -23.10 6.87 -2.47
CA ALA A 432 -24.48 6.93 -2.96
C ALA A 432 -24.63 6.08 -4.23
N VAL A 433 -23.69 6.19 -5.18
CA VAL A 433 -23.66 5.37 -6.40
C VAL A 433 -23.57 3.87 -6.05
N PHE A 434 -22.70 3.50 -5.11
CA PHE A 434 -22.63 2.11 -4.62
C PHE A 434 -23.98 1.62 -4.06
N LYS A 435 -24.61 2.39 -3.16
CA LYS A 435 -25.90 2.01 -2.55
C LYS A 435 -26.98 1.87 -3.61
N THR A 436 -27.12 2.84 -4.51
CA THR A 436 -28.12 2.78 -5.59
C THR A 436 -27.94 1.52 -6.43
N TYR A 437 -26.70 1.19 -6.80
CA TYR A 437 -26.42 -0.01 -7.56
C TYR A 437 -26.71 -1.29 -6.78
N LEU A 438 -26.39 -1.34 -5.49
CA LEU A 438 -26.73 -2.47 -4.63
C LEU A 438 -28.24 -2.73 -4.61
N TYR A 439 -29.07 -1.69 -4.44
CA TYR A 439 -30.52 -1.80 -4.48
C TYR A 439 -31.03 -2.28 -5.85
N GLN A 440 -30.42 -1.81 -6.94
CA GLN A 440 -30.77 -2.24 -8.30
C GLN A 440 -30.43 -3.71 -8.58
N GLN A 441 -29.36 -4.24 -7.99
CA GLN A 441 -28.95 -5.64 -8.18
C GLN A 441 -29.75 -6.62 -7.31
N PHE A 442 -30.42 -6.13 -6.27
CA PHE A 442 -31.22 -6.96 -5.36
C PHE A 442 -32.66 -6.43 -5.20
N PRO A 443 -33.44 -6.32 -6.31
CA PRO A 443 -34.78 -5.76 -6.27
C PRO A 443 -35.74 -6.55 -5.38
N ASP A 444 -35.58 -7.88 -5.31
CA ASP A 444 -36.41 -8.77 -4.48
C ASP A 444 -36.01 -8.77 -3.00
N ARG A 445 -34.94 -8.04 -2.62
CA ARG A 445 -34.41 -7.98 -1.26
C ARG A 445 -34.33 -6.56 -0.71
N VAL A 446 -35.05 -5.62 -1.33
CA VAL A 446 -35.11 -4.22 -0.87
C VAL A 446 -35.53 -4.12 0.60
N ALA A 447 -36.51 -4.91 1.05
CA ALA A 447 -36.91 -4.93 2.45
C ALA A 447 -35.77 -5.30 3.43
N LEU A 448 -34.85 -6.17 3.02
CA LEU A 448 -33.67 -6.52 3.83
C LEU A 448 -32.65 -5.37 3.84
N LEU A 449 -32.47 -4.70 2.70
CA LEU A 449 -31.59 -3.52 2.58
C LEU A 449 -32.12 -2.31 3.35
N ASP A 450 -33.44 -2.12 3.41
CA ASP A 450 -34.10 -1.08 4.20
C ASP A 450 -34.01 -1.35 5.71
N GLY A 451 -33.84 -2.62 6.09
CA GLY A 451 -33.53 -3.02 7.47
C GLY A 451 -32.10 -2.75 7.91
N VAL A 452 -31.19 -2.38 6.99
CA VAL A 452 -29.81 -2.03 7.33
C VAL A 452 -29.75 -0.61 7.90
N ASP A 453 -29.24 -0.47 9.12
CA ASP A 453 -28.95 0.83 9.73
C ASP A 453 -27.72 1.48 9.06
N TRP A 454 -27.93 2.05 7.88
CA TRP A 454 -26.87 2.68 7.08
C TRP A 454 -26.16 3.82 7.82
N ASP A 455 -26.90 4.59 8.62
CA ASP A 455 -26.34 5.71 9.38
C ASP A 455 -25.36 5.21 10.43
N SER A 456 -25.66 4.09 11.10
CA SER A 456 -24.69 3.46 11.98
C SER A 456 -23.39 3.10 11.27
N TRP A 457 -23.42 2.60 10.04
CA TRP A 457 -22.19 2.22 9.33
C TRP A 457 -21.35 3.41 8.86
N PHE A 458 -22.02 4.46 8.39
CA PHE A 458 -21.38 5.58 7.70
C PHE A 458 -21.13 6.81 8.56
N SER A 459 -21.86 7.00 9.66
CA SER A 459 -21.76 8.18 10.53
C SER A 459 -20.83 7.94 11.73
N ASN A 460 -20.40 9.04 12.35
CA ASN A 460 -19.53 9.02 13.52
C ASN A 460 -20.36 8.72 14.78
N ILE A 461 -20.59 7.43 15.06
CA ILE A 461 -21.32 7.00 16.26
C ILE A 461 -20.36 6.30 17.23
N SER A 462 -20.56 6.57 18.52
CA SER A 462 -19.87 5.95 19.65
C SER A 462 -20.18 4.46 19.84
N SER A 463 -21.17 3.91 19.15
CA SER A 463 -21.52 2.49 19.16
C SER A 463 -20.84 1.75 18.00
N ILE A 464 -20.24 0.61 18.33
CA ILE A 464 -19.75 -0.35 17.35
C ILE A 464 -21.00 -1.02 16.73
N PRO A 465 -21.11 -1.11 15.39
CA PRO A 465 -22.19 -1.87 14.74
C PRO A 465 -22.25 -3.29 15.29
N ILE A 466 -23.39 -3.97 15.15
CA ILE A 466 -23.53 -5.38 15.55
C ILE A 466 -22.48 -6.20 14.77
N MET A 467 -21.40 -6.56 15.45
CA MET A 467 -20.35 -7.41 14.90
C MET A 467 -20.81 -8.86 15.03
N PRO A 468 -20.43 -9.75 14.10
CA PRO A 468 -20.70 -11.17 14.26
C PRO A 468 -20.11 -11.67 15.59
N GLU A 469 -20.88 -12.45 16.35
CA GLU A 469 -20.34 -13.16 17.50
C GLU A 469 -19.35 -14.23 17.02
N LEU A 470 -18.07 -13.92 17.11
CA LEU A 470 -16.99 -14.84 16.77
C LEU A 470 -16.73 -15.77 17.96
N SER A 471 -17.54 -16.81 18.11
CA SER A 471 -17.29 -17.88 19.09
C SER A 471 -16.25 -18.88 18.57
N GLY A 472 -15.41 -19.43 19.46
CA GLY A 472 -14.44 -20.50 19.15
C GLY A 472 -13.15 -20.05 18.45
N THR A 473 -12.26 -20.99 18.20
CA THR A 473 -10.91 -20.81 17.60
C THR A 473 -10.82 -21.53 16.25
N SER A 474 -9.93 -21.07 15.37
CA SER A 474 -9.56 -21.86 14.21
C SER A 474 -8.73 -23.07 14.64
N ALA A 475 -8.79 -24.16 13.88
CA ALA A 475 -8.02 -25.34 14.23
C ALA A 475 -6.48 -25.11 14.13
N TRP A 476 -6.02 -24.11 13.36
CA TRP A 476 -4.63 -23.63 13.41
C TRP A 476 -4.29 -22.95 14.74
N GLU A 477 -5.14 -22.05 15.23
CA GLU A 477 -4.96 -21.42 16.54
C GLU A 477 -4.93 -22.48 17.65
N GLU A 478 -5.84 -23.45 17.61
CA GLU A 478 -5.90 -24.53 18.62
C GLU A 478 -4.66 -25.41 18.60
N SER A 479 -4.21 -25.83 17.42
CA SER A 479 -2.99 -26.61 17.25
C SER A 479 -1.76 -25.85 17.76
N CYS A 480 -1.60 -24.58 17.36
CA CYS A 480 -0.49 -23.74 17.82
C CYS A 480 -0.55 -23.48 19.33
N PHE A 481 -1.74 -23.27 19.89
CA PHE A 481 -1.91 -23.03 21.32
C PHE A 481 -1.55 -24.28 22.15
N LYS A 482 -2.00 -25.47 21.74
CA LYS A 482 -1.62 -26.74 22.38
C LYS A 482 -0.10 -26.95 22.36
N LEU A 483 0.56 -26.57 21.26
CA LEU A 483 2.00 -26.62 21.15
C LEU A 483 2.67 -25.62 22.13
N VAL A 484 2.16 -24.40 22.24
CA VAL A 484 2.68 -23.46 23.25
C VAL A 484 2.50 -24.00 24.67
N GLU A 485 1.34 -24.58 25.00
CA GLU A 485 1.11 -25.18 26.32
C GLU A 485 2.07 -26.32 26.63
N SER A 486 2.39 -27.18 25.65
CA SER A 486 3.37 -28.26 25.86
C SER A 486 4.76 -27.69 26.18
N TRP A 487 5.19 -26.63 25.49
CA TRP A 487 6.44 -25.92 25.79
C TRP A 487 6.42 -25.16 27.13
N MET A 488 5.28 -24.59 27.52
CA MET A 488 5.13 -23.95 28.83
C MET A 488 5.25 -24.97 29.96
N ASN A 489 4.69 -26.16 29.79
CA ASN A 489 4.70 -27.22 30.80
C ASN A 489 5.98 -28.07 30.81
N TRP A 490 6.75 -28.07 29.72
CA TRP A 490 8.01 -28.80 29.65
C TRP A 490 9.08 -28.22 30.59
N ASP A 491 9.89 -29.10 31.19
CA ASP A 491 11.06 -28.78 32.00
C ASP A 491 12.28 -29.51 31.44
N SER A 492 13.48 -28.91 31.57
CA SER A 492 14.71 -29.40 30.95
C SER A 492 15.18 -30.78 31.45
N ASN A 493 14.59 -31.27 32.54
CA ASN A 493 14.87 -32.60 33.08
C ASN A 493 14.05 -33.73 32.40
N ASN A 494 13.03 -33.37 31.60
CA ASN A 494 12.17 -34.30 30.89
C ASN A 494 12.57 -34.38 29.41
N GLU A 495 12.24 -35.51 28.77
CA GLU A 495 12.38 -35.63 27.32
C GLU A 495 11.62 -34.49 26.62
N ILE A 496 12.24 -33.92 25.59
CA ILE A 496 11.64 -32.84 24.81
C ILE A 496 10.35 -33.37 24.20
N PRO A 497 9.21 -32.66 24.28
CA PRO A 497 7.94 -33.18 23.78
C PRO A 497 8.10 -33.65 22.33
N GLU A 498 7.78 -34.92 22.05
CA GLU A 498 7.65 -35.42 20.68
C GLU A 498 6.35 -34.87 20.10
N THR A 499 6.33 -33.58 19.80
CA THR A 499 5.23 -32.99 19.04
C THR A 499 5.54 -33.19 17.57
N THR A 500 4.93 -34.21 16.98
CA THR A 500 5.02 -34.62 15.57
C THR A 500 4.66 -33.53 14.56
N ASP A 501 4.15 -32.37 15.00
CA ASP A 501 3.69 -31.27 14.14
C ASP A 501 4.67 -30.11 13.95
N GLU A 502 5.75 -29.98 14.75
CA GLU A 502 6.61 -28.76 14.72
C GLU A 502 7.32 -28.56 13.38
N ASN A 503 7.78 -29.66 12.78
CA ASN A 503 8.51 -29.64 11.51
C ASN A 503 7.59 -29.45 10.29
N ASN A 504 6.27 -29.57 10.46
CA ASN A 504 5.28 -29.51 9.38
C ASN A 504 4.44 -28.22 9.39
N LEU A 505 4.70 -27.29 10.33
CA LEU A 505 3.98 -26.03 10.38
C LEU A 505 4.27 -25.20 9.12
N CYS A 506 3.21 -24.71 8.47
CA CYS A 506 3.38 -23.68 7.46
C CYS A 506 3.80 -22.35 8.10
N ASP A 507 4.35 -21.43 7.31
CA ASP A 507 4.89 -20.17 7.80
C ASP A 507 3.81 -19.29 8.48
N VAL A 508 2.54 -19.39 8.08
CA VAL A 508 1.45 -18.72 8.79
C VAL A 508 1.24 -19.30 10.20
N GLN A 509 1.26 -20.63 10.36
CA GLN A 509 1.16 -21.28 11.67
C GLN A 509 2.37 -20.94 12.55
N LYS A 510 3.58 -20.89 11.97
CA LYS A 510 4.79 -20.45 12.69
C LYS A 510 4.65 -19.03 13.24
N ILE A 511 4.08 -18.11 12.46
CA ILE A 511 3.79 -16.74 12.93
C ILE A 511 2.78 -16.75 14.08
N ILE A 512 1.70 -17.54 13.98
CA ILE A 512 0.70 -17.68 15.05
C ILE A 512 1.37 -18.22 16.32
N LEU A 513 2.20 -19.26 16.20
CA LEU A 513 2.93 -19.85 17.32
C LEU A 513 3.85 -18.83 18.00
N LEU A 514 4.65 -18.09 17.22
CA LEU A 514 5.54 -17.07 17.77
C LEU A 514 4.79 -15.93 18.46
N LYS A 515 3.61 -15.53 17.95
CA LYS A 515 2.76 -14.54 18.63
C LYS A 515 2.25 -15.06 19.98
N TYR A 516 1.88 -16.34 20.07
CA TYR A 516 1.52 -16.95 21.35
C TYR A 516 2.71 -17.04 22.30
N LEU A 517 3.85 -17.56 21.85
CA LEU A 517 5.08 -17.60 22.66
C LEU A 517 5.48 -16.21 23.18
N TYR A 518 5.38 -15.18 22.34
CA TYR A 518 5.62 -13.79 22.74
C TYR A 518 4.65 -13.30 23.82
N SER A 519 3.38 -13.69 23.73
CA SER A 519 2.38 -13.37 24.76
C SER A 519 2.73 -14.00 26.12
N PHE A 520 3.39 -15.16 26.12
CA PHE A 520 3.85 -15.88 27.31
C PHE A 520 5.35 -15.68 27.64
N HIS A 521 5.98 -14.62 27.13
CA HIS A 521 7.43 -14.38 27.28
C HIS A 521 7.96 -14.47 28.73
N LYS A 522 7.14 -14.13 29.74
CA LYS A 522 7.55 -14.19 31.16
C LYS A 522 7.81 -15.62 31.67
N SER A 523 7.22 -16.62 31.04
CA SER A 523 7.35 -18.03 31.42
C SER A 523 8.41 -18.78 30.60
N LEU A 524 9.08 -18.09 29.66
CA LEU A 524 10.07 -18.67 28.76
C LEU A 524 11.47 -18.48 29.30
N THR A 525 12.18 -19.58 29.52
CA THR A 525 13.61 -19.57 29.88
C THR A 525 14.48 -19.67 28.64
N ILE A 526 15.74 -19.23 28.74
CA ILE A 526 16.72 -19.34 27.65
C ILE A 526 16.92 -20.81 27.23
N ILE A 527 16.87 -21.75 28.18
CA ILE A 527 16.99 -23.19 27.88
C ILE A 527 15.84 -23.65 26.97
N LYS A 528 14.59 -23.25 27.27
CA LYS A 528 13.43 -23.56 26.42
C LYS A 528 13.58 -22.99 25.02
N LEU A 529 13.99 -21.73 24.92
CA LEU A 529 14.19 -21.08 23.63
C LEU A 529 15.33 -21.71 22.83
N ASN A 530 16.40 -22.15 23.48
CA ASN A 530 17.50 -22.84 22.81
C ASN A 530 17.05 -24.21 22.26
N SER A 531 16.25 -24.96 23.01
CA SER A 531 15.64 -26.21 22.52
C SER A 531 14.71 -25.96 21.34
N LEU A 532 13.86 -24.91 21.42
CA LEU A 532 13.00 -24.47 20.32
C LEU A 532 13.80 -24.06 19.08
N ASN A 533 14.90 -23.30 19.24
CA ASN A 533 15.74 -22.82 18.14
C ASN A 533 16.28 -23.95 17.27
N ASN A 534 16.57 -25.11 17.88
CA ASN A 534 17.11 -26.26 17.16
C ASN A 534 16.05 -27.02 16.35
N ARG A 535 14.75 -26.78 16.62
CA ARG A 535 13.62 -27.41 15.93
C ARG A 535 12.88 -26.47 14.99
N PHE A 536 12.89 -25.18 15.28
CA PHE A 536 12.26 -24.17 14.44
C PHE A 536 13.18 -23.78 13.29
N PHE A 537 12.90 -24.31 12.10
CA PHE A 537 13.64 -23.90 10.90
C PHE A 537 13.15 -22.51 10.44
N ILE A 538 13.96 -21.50 10.73
CA ILE A 538 13.67 -20.10 10.42
C ILE A 538 14.37 -19.74 9.11
N GLN A 539 13.65 -19.84 7.99
CA GLN A 539 14.10 -19.30 6.70
C GLN A 539 13.43 -17.98 6.32
N ASN A 540 12.17 -17.79 6.71
CA ASN A 540 11.42 -16.58 6.39
C ASN A 540 11.84 -15.41 7.29
N GLU A 541 12.04 -14.23 6.69
CA GLU A 541 12.56 -13.04 7.40
C GLU A 541 11.55 -12.45 8.41
N GLU A 542 10.25 -12.58 8.19
CA GLU A 542 9.23 -12.17 9.18
C GLU A 542 9.24 -13.09 10.40
N ILE A 543 9.39 -14.41 10.19
CA ILE A 543 9.53 -15.38 11.29
C ILE A 543 10.81 -15.10 12.07
N LYS A 544 11.92 -14.82 11.37
CA LYS A 544 13.21 -14.44 11.97
C LYS A 544 13.08 -13.17 12.80
N PHE A 545 12.37 -12.17 12.29
CA PHE A 545 12.08 -10.95 13.03
C PHE A 545 11.32 -11.23 14.33
N LEU A 546 10.20 -11.96 14.25
CA LEU A 546 9.40 -12.29 15.43
C LEU A 546 10.18 -13.12 16.46
N TRP A 547 11.03 -14.03 16.00
CA TRP A 547 11.94 -14.80 16.85
C TRP A 547 12.97 -13.91 17.55
N ILE A 548 13.60 -12.99 16.81
CA ILE A 548 14.53 -12.01 17.37
C ILE A 548 13.84 -11.16 18.44
N LEU A 549 12.64 -10.66 18.16
CA LEU A 549 11.85 -9.89 19.13
C LEU A 549 11.58 -10.67 20.41
N LEU A 550 11.24 -11.95 20.30
CA LEU A 550 11.06 -12.82 21.46
C LEU A 550 12.37 -12.98 22.26
N CYS A 551 13.48 -13.25 21.58
CA CYS A 551 14.79 -13.44 22.20
C CYS A 551 15.27 -12.20 22.97
N ILE A 552 15.11 -11.02 22.39
CA ILE A 552 15.47 -9.76 23.07
C ILE A 552 14.50 -9.45 24.22
N LYS A 553 13.20 -9.79 24.08
CA LYS A 553 12.21 -9.57 25.14
C LYS A 553 12.52 -10.38 26.40
N VAL A 554 13.08 -11.58 26.26
CA VAL A 554 13.55 -12.40 27.38
C VAL A 554 15.01 -12.13 27.78
N ARG A 555 15.66 -11.11 27.20
CA ARG A 555 17.06 -10.71 27.47
C ARG A 555 18.10 -11.82 27.19
N TRP A 556 17.95 -12.54 26.08
CA TRP A 556 18.94 -13.53 25.64
C TRP A 556 20.16 -12.85 24.98
N THR A 557 21.26 -12.71 25.74
CA THR A 557 22.48 -11.99 25.32
C THR A 557 23.10 -12.48 24.02
N ASP A 558 23.13 -13.79 23.76
CA ASP A 558 23.75 -14.34 22.54
C ASP A 558 23.04 -13.91 21.25
N LYS A 559 21.80 -13.43 21.36
CA LYS A 559 21.00 -12.95 20.22
C LYS A 559 21.06 -11.43 20.05
N LEU A 560 21.80 -10.71 20.89
CA LEU A 560 21.93 -9.24 20.82
C LEU A 560 22.52 -8.79 19.47
N GLN A 561 23.64 -9.37 19.06
CA GLN A 561 24.29 -8.99 17.80
C GLN A 561 23.40 -9.33 16.60
N LEU A 562 22.75 -10.50 16.61
CA LEU A 562 21.78 -10.88 15.58
C LEU A 562 20.63 -9.86 15.46
N ALA A 563 20.12 -9.35 16.58
CA ALA A 563 19.05 -8.36 16.58
C ALA A 563 19.51 -7.03 15.97
N LEU A 564 20.71 -6.58 16.33
CA LEU A 564 21.31 -5.36 15.82
C LEU A 564 21.66 -5.45 14.33
N ASP A 565 22.26 -6.54 13.89
CA ASP A 565 22.54 -6.80 12.47
C ASP A 565 21.23 -6.81 11.67
N PHE A 566 20.21 -7.52 12.16
CA PHE A 566 18.90 -7.54 11.51
C PHE A 566 18.28 -6.15 11.39
N ALA A 567 18.32 -5.32 12.45
CA ALA A 567 17.75 -3.97 12.43
C ALA A 567 18.50 -3.02 11.49
N THR A 568 19.81 -3.21 11.32
CA THR A 568 20.66 -2.36 10.47
C THR A 568 20.77 -2.84 9.02
N GLU A 569 20.46 -4.10 8.75
CA GLU A 569 20.23 -4.64 7.41
C GLU A 569 18.81 -4.30 6.93
N ASN A 570 17.81 -4.54 7.79
CA ASN A 570 16.40 -4.29 7.52
C ASN A 570 15.97 -2.93 8.08
N CYS A 571 16.49 -1.88 7.42
CA CYS A 571 16.36 -0.47 7.76
C CYS A 571 14.92 0.12 7.74
N SER A 572 13.89 -0.71 7.60
CA SER A 572 12.49 -0.29 7.60
C SER A 572 12.00 0.01 9.03
N PRO A 573 11.18 1.06 9.24
CA PRO A 573 10.62 1.37 10.56
C PRO A 573 9.86 0.22 11.21
N ASN A 574 9.22 -0.65 10.44
CA ASN A 574 8.41 -1.74 10.97
C ASN A 574 9.26 -2.85 11.61
N TYR A 575 10.54 -2.93 11.23
CA TYR A 575 11.48 -3.95 11.71
C TYR A 575 12.50 -3.36 12.69
N ALA A 576 13.17 -2.27 12.29
CA ALA A 576 14.21 -1.67 13.10
C ALA A 576 13.64 -1.04 14.39
N CYS A 577 12.55 -0.28 14.33
CA CYS A 577 12.06 0.46 15.51
C CYS A 577 11.65 -0.46 16.67
N PRO A 578 10.90 -1.56 16.47
CA PRO A 578 10.57 -2.48 17.56
C PRO A 578 11.79 -3.13 18.22
N ILE A 579 12.83 -3.46 17.45
CA ILE A 579 14.08 -4.00 17.99
C ILE A 579 14.75 -2.95 18.89
N PHE A 580 14.95 -1.72 18.38
CA PHE A 580 15.52 -0.63 19.17
C PHE A 580 14.69 -0.30 20.42
N GLN A 581 13.36 -0.40 20.35
CA GLN A 581 12.47 -0.21 21.51
C GLN A 581 12.72 -1.25 22.60
N HIS A 582 12.80 -2.53 22.27
CA HIS A 582 13.08 -3.57 23.25
C HIS A 582 14.51 -3.54 23.79
N LEU A 583 15.49 -3.20 22.94
CA LEU A 583 16.86 -2.99 23.39
C LEU A 583 16.97 -1.80 24.34
N TYR A 584 16.15 -0.75 24.14
CA TYR A 584 16.07 0.36 25.07
C TYR A 584 15.48 -0.04 26.44
N GLU A 585 14.59 -1.05 26.51
CA GLU A 585 14.14 -1.63 27.79
C GLU A 585 15.26 -2.43 28.52
N TRP A 586 16.41 -2.62 27.89
CA TRP A 586 17.58 -3.30 28.43
C TRP A 586 18.74 -2.31 28.64
N GLU A 587 18.67 -1.56 29.75
CA GLU A 587 19.59 -0.46 30.10
C GLU A 587 21.08 -0.79 29.93
N GLU A 588 21.51 -1.97 30.36
CA GLU A 588 22.91 -2.44 30.25
C GLU A 588 23.43 -2.48 28.81
N LYS A 589 22.55 -2.56 27.80
CA LYS A 589 22.91 -2.68 26.38
C LYS A 589 22.78 -1.37 25.61
N HIS A 590 22.41 -0.27 26.29
CA HIS A 590 22.32 1.06 25.65
C HIS A 590 23.60 1.47 24.92
N PRO A 591 24.82 1.32 25.47
CA PRO A 591 26.03 1.76 24.78
C PRO A 591 26.24 1.06 23.43
N ILE A 592 26.07 -0.26 23.39
CA ILE A 592 26.23 -1.10 22.19
C ILE A 592 25.16 -0.73 21.16
N MET A 593 23.91 -0.56 21.59
CA MET A 593 22.81 -0.14 20.72
C MET A 593 23.09 1.24 20.08
N ILE A 594 23.59 2.21 20.85
CA ILE A 594 23.92 3.56 20.37
C ILE A 594 25.08 3.52 19.38
N GLU A 595 26.15 2.79 19.70
CA GLU A 595 27.31 2.63 18.84
C GLU A 595 26.91 2.07 17.47
N GLU A 596 26.10 1.01 17.47
CA GLU A 596 25.67 0.35 16.26
C GLU A 596 24.72 1.21 15.41
N TYR A 597 23.79 1.93 16.05
CA TYR A 597 22.98 2.93 15.36
C TYR A 597 23.85 3.99 14.67
N ASN A 598 24.82 4.56 15.39
CA ASN A 598 25.69 5.59 14.84
C ASN A 598 26.51 5.09 13.65
N ARG A 599 26.94 3.81 13.68
CA ARG A 599 27.71 3.14 12.62
C ARG A 599 26.90 2.92 11.35
N LYS A 600 25.59 2.68 11.43
CA LYS A 600 24.76 2.23 10.30
C LYS A 600 23.61 3.15 9.91
N GLN A 601 23.37 4.25 10.64
CA GLN A 601 22.24 5.14 10.38
C GLN A 601 22.17 5.67 8.94
N GLU A 602 23.30 5.81 8.23
CA GLU A 602 23.32 6.25 6.82
C GLU A 602 22.55 5.32 5.86
N LYS A 603 22.44 4.03 6.19
CA LYS A 603 21.65 3.06 5.42
C LYS A 603 20.14 3.25 5.60
N MET A 604 19.74 3.88 6.71
CA MET A 604 18.35 4.10 7.04
C MET A 604 17.80 5.32 6.33
N TRP A 605 16.51 5.29 6.01
CA TRP A 605 15.81 6.47 5.56
C TRP A 605 15.67 7.49 6.70
N TYR A 606 15.69 8.80 6.38
CA TYR A 606 15.70 9.85 7.40
C TYR A 606 14.51 9.77 8.39
N LYS A 607 13.34 9.30 7.93
CA LYS A 607 12.17 9.10 8.80
C LYS A 607 12.40 7.97 9.80
N THR A 608 13.08 6.90 9.39
CA THR A 608 13.48 5.80 10.27
C THR A 608 14.51 6.29 11.28
N GLN A 609 15.56 6.98 10.83
CA GLN A 609 16.56 7.60 11.69
C GLN A 609 15.90 8.46 12.76
N LYS A 610 14.99 9.36 12.37
CA LYS A 610 14.27 10.24 13.31
C LYS A 610 13.43 9.46 14.33
N LYS A 611 12.83 8.32 13.96
CA LYS A 611 12.06 7.49 14.89
C LYS A 611 12.98 6.77 15.89
N ILE A 612 14.07 6.17 15.41
CA ILE A 612 15.05 5.48 16.26
C ILE A 612 15.75 6.47 17.18
N TYR A 613 16.16 7.63 16.67
CA TYR A 613 16.76 8.68 17.48
C TYR A 613 15.87 9.12 18.65
N LYS A 614 14.55 9.22 18.44
CA LYS A 614 13.58 9.50 19.52
C LYS A 614 13.47 8.37 20.55
N ILE A 615 13.69 7.12 20.14
CA ILE A 615 13.70 5.96 21.04
C ILE A 615 14.97 5.99 21.89
N ILE A 616 16.13 6.25 21.28
CA ILE A 616 17.43 6.27 21.93
C ILE A 616 17.57 7.46 22.88
N TYR A 617 17.05 8.63 22.51
CA TYR A 617 17.19 9.88 23.25
C TYR A 617 15.81 10.49 23.61
N PRO A 618 15.02 9.85 24.49
CA PRO A 618 13.68 10.33 24.81
C PRO A 618 13.66 11.71 25.49
N ASN A 619 14.71 12.04 26.26
CA ASN A 619 14.82 13.28 27.03
C ASN A 619 15.14 14.54 26.20
N ILE A 620 15.50 14.40 24.92
CA ILE A 620 15.78 15.54 24.04
C ILE A 620 14.48 16.14 23.46
N TYR A 621 13.36 15.41 23.55
CA TYR A 621 12.06 15.79 22.97
C TYR A 621 10.94 15.99 24.00
N LEU A 622 11.29 15.97 25.29
CA LEU A 622 10.48 16.51 26.39
C LEU A 622 10.78 18.01 26.51
#